data_AF-A0A430HVQ2-F1
#
_entry.id   AF-A0A430HVQ2-F1
#
_cell.length_a   1.000
_cell.length_b   1.000
_cell.length_c   1.000
_cell.angle_alpha   90.00
_cell.angle_beta   90.00
_cell.angle_gamma   90.00
#
_symmetry.space_group_name_H-M   'P 1'
#
loop_
_entity.id
_entity.type
_entity.pdbx_description
1 polymer ?
#
loop_
_entity_poly.entity_id
_entity_poly.type
_entity_poly.pdbx_seq_one_letter_code
_entity_poly.pdbx_strand_id
1 'polypeptide(L)'
;MSEVNHQFSRINPYPVPAGKHPWIPLLVRPSGIAFDEEVLEAIATHMEKVGFIHLGWMEIVHDVRVVVGLPPKGADDLTAQPGEPFEWLIPDGWKSHCRHIGQLPPGIELVGDRLVGVCAMPGVWSFQIIVGPGVKFDGLGHGGAPLEPGEWISVDQEPAVISREVDGIDLTTKSRQELDDIIAQAMAVKQDKRMQEVRDQ
;
A
#
# COMPACT_ATOMS: atom_id res chain seq x y z
N MET A 1 21.94 24.76 -2.31
CA MET A 1 21.86 24.97 -3.78
C MET A 1 21.12 23.78 -4.34
N SER A 2 19.86 23.93 -4.78
CA SER A 2 19.08 22.82 -5.31
C SER A 2 19.68 22.39 -6.65
N GLU A 3 20.11 21.14 -6.74
CA GLU A 3 20.46 20.52 -8.01
C GLU A 3 19.22 20.58 -8.90
N VAL A 4 19.25 21.45 -9.92
CA VAL A 4 18.18 21.51 -10.91
C VAL A 4 18.25 20.20 -11.67
N ASN A 5 17.29 19.32 -11.43
CA ASN A 5 17.21 18.03 -12.09
C ASN A 5 16.98 18.25 -13.60
N HIS A 6 18.07 18.29 -14.36
CA HIS A 6 18.11 18.66 -15.79
C HIS A 6 17.25 17.76 -16.68
N GLN A 7 16.75 16.63 -16.18
CA GLN A 7 15.88 15.74 -16.94
C GLN A 7 14.41 16.18 -16.89
N PHE A 8 13.90 16.60 -15.74
CA PHE A 8 12.49 16.97 -15.59
C PHE A 8 12.14 18.25 -16.36
N SER A 9 13.02 19.24 -16.31
CA SER A 9 12.90 20.49 -17.07
C SER A 9 12.84 20.32 -18.60
N ARG A 10 13.29 19.17 -19.12
CA ARG A 10 13.15 18.81 -20.55
C ARG A 10 11.76 18.29 -20.91
N ILE A 11 11.03 17.76 -19.93
CA ILE A 11 9.67 17.22 -20.10
C ILE A 11 8.65 18.34 -19.82
N ASN A 12 8.84 19.05 -18.71
CA ASN A 12 8.05 20.22 -18.38
C ASN A 12 8.99 21.37 -17.94
N PRO A 13 9.10 22.45 -18.73
CA PRO A 13 10.03 23.54 -18.44
C PRO A 13 9.54 24.47 -17.32
N TYR A 14 8.29 24.31 -16.87
CA TYR A 14 7.72 25.16 -15.82
C TYR A 14 8.07 24.60 -14.44
N PRO A 15 8.51 25.46 -13.50
CA PRO A 15 8.81 25.02 -12.15
C PRO A 15 7.54 24.54 -11.45
N VAL A 16 7.69 23.53 -10.59
CA VAL A 16 6.64 23.11 -9.66
C VAL A 16 6.37 24.30 -8.72
N PRO A 17 5.10 24.72 -8.54
CA PRO A 17 4.79 25.76 -7.56
C PRO A 17 5.23 25.37 -6.15
N ALA A 18 5.60 26.35 -5.33
CA ALA A 18 6.04 26.08 -3.96
C ALA A 18 4.95 25.35 -3.16
N GLY A 19 5.33 24.29 -2.44
CA GLY A 19 4.40 23.50 -1.62
C GLY A 19 3.53 22.51 -2.39
N LYS A 20 3.79 22.30 -3.69
CA LYS A 20 3.08 21.33 -4.53
C LYS A 20 3.87 20.06 -4.78
N HIS A 21 3.16 18.96 -4.99
CA HIS A 21 3.80 17.69 -5.28
C HIS A 21 4.67 17.77 -6.56
N PRO A 22 5.93 17.27 -6.53
CA PRO A 22 6.88 17.38 -7.64
C PRO A 22 6.40 16.79 -8.97
N TRP A 23 5.47 15.85 -8.94
CA TRP A 23 4.96 15.16 -10.14
C TRP A 23 3.75 15.82 -10.79
N ILE A 24 3.11 16.82 -10.15
CA ILE A 24 1.96 17.54 -10.75
C ILE A 24 2.23 18.01 -12.18
N PRO A 25 3.41 18.58 -12.53
CA PRO A 25 3.66 19.05 -13.89
C PRO A 25 3.63 17.95 -14.96
N LEU A 26 3.82 16.67 -14.62
CA LEU A 26 3.67 15.54 -15.55
C LEU A 26 2.21 15.19 -15.83
N LEU A 27 1.34 15.54 -14.89
CA LEU A 27 -0.09 15.25 -14.92
C LEU A 27 -0.89 16.42 -15.50
N VAL A 28 -0.25 17.52 -15.89
CA VAL A 28 -0.92 18.63 -16.57
C VAL A 28 -1.27 18.21 -18.00
N ARG A 29 -2.56 18.21 -18.31
CA ARG A 29 -3.09 17.82 -19.62
C ARG A 29 -2.68 16.40 -20.07
N PRO A 30 -2.79 15.36 -19.21
CA PRO A 30 -2.38 14.03 -19.61
C PRO A 30 -3.39 13.55 -20.67
N SER A 31 -2.87 13.14 -21.83
CA SER A 31 -3.71 12.82 -23.01
C SER A 31 -4.68 13.94 -23.43
N GLY A 32 -4.34 15.21 -23.15
CA GLY A 32 -5.16 16.37 -23.50
C GLY A 32 -6.31 16.68 -22.54
N ILE A 33 -6.46 15.94 -21.44
CA ILE A 33 -7.54 16.11 -20.46
C ILE A 33 -7.15 17.15 -19.41
N ALA A 34 -7.98 18.16 -19.17
CA ALA A 34 -7.74 19.09 -18.08
C ALA A 34 -8.31 18.54 -16.76
N PHE A 35 -7.49 18.57 -15.71
CA PHE A 35 -7.89 18.33 -14.33
C PHE A 35 -7.72 19.62 -13.53
N ASP A 36 -8.52 19.79 -12.49
CA ASP A 36 -8.28 20.83 -11.50
C ASP A 36 -7.05 20.50 -10.62
N GLU A 37 -6.60 21.49 -9.88
CA GLU A 37 -5.39 21.39 -9.06
C GLU A 37 -5.53 20.35 -7.93
N GLU A 38 -6.71 20.23 -7.34
CA GLU A 38 -6.98 19.29 -6.24
C GLU A 38 -6.88 17.84 -6.73
N VAL A 39 -7.44 17.54 -7.90
CA VAL A 39 -7.34 16.24 -8.56
C VAL A 39 -5.90 15.93 -8.95
N LEU A 40 -5.15 16.91 -9.47
CA LEU A 40 -3.74 16.71 -9.81
C LEU A 40 -2.89 16.36 -8.58
N GLU A 41 -3.10 17.06 -7.46
CA GLU A 41 -2.43 16.75 -6.19
C GLU A 41 -2.80 15.34 -5.72
N ALA A 42 -4.10 15.00 -5.75
CA ALA A 42 -4.59 13.69 -5.33
C ALA A 42 -4.00 12.55 -6.17
N ILE A 43 -3.95 12.68 -7.50
CA ILE A 43 -3.34 11.69 -8.39
C ILE A 43 -1.84 11.58 -8.13
N ALA A 44 -1.14 12.71 -7.97
CA ALA A 44 0.30 12.72 -7.74
C ALA A 44 0.67 12.01 -6.43
N THR A 45 -0.03 12.34 -5.34
CA THR A 45 0.13 11.66 -4.04
C THR A 45 -0.25 10.19 -4.11
N HIS A 46 -1.32 9.85 -4.85
CA HIS A 46 -1.72 8.46 -5.02
C HIS A 46 -0.64 7.66 -5.76
N MET A 47 -0.12 8.19 -6.86
CA MET A 47 0.97 7.61 -7.62
C MET A 47 2.22 7.37 -6.76
N GLU A 48 2.56 8.32 -5.88
CA GLU A 48 3.69 8.19 -4.96
C GLU A 48 3.45 7.03 -3.98
N LYS A 49 2.25 6.97 -3.37
CA LYS A 49 1.86 5.92 -2.43
C LYS A 49 1.75 4.54 -3.04
N VAL A 50 1.41 4.41 -4.33
CA VAL A 50 1.43 3.12 -5.03
C VAL A 50 2.87 2.60 -5.19
N GLY A 51 3.88 3.46 -5.14
CA GLY A 51 5.29 3.09 -5.03
C GLY A 51 5.92 2.42 -6.26
N PHE A 52 5.12 2.12 -7.28
CA PHE A 52 5.57 1.37 -8.47
C PHE A 52 6.55 2.15 -9.36
N ILE A 53 6.57 3.49 -9.29
CA ILE A 53 7.13 4.35 -10.33
C ILE A 53 8.66 4.27 -10.45
N HIS A 54 9.40 4.03 -9.36
CA HIS A 54 10.86 3.84 -9.45
C HIS A 54 11.39 2.53 -8.83
N LEU A 55 10.59 1.80 -8.04
CA LEU A 55 11.00 0.50 -7.46
C LEU A 55 10.46 -0.73 -8.21
N GLY A 56 9.53 -0.54 -9.15
CA GLY A 56 8.87 -1.65 -9.84
C GLY A 56 8.06 -2.52 -8.87
N TRP A 57 8.24 -3.84 -8.93
CA TRP A 57 7.52 -4.84 -8.13
C TRP A 57 8.22 -5.22 -6.81
N MET A 58 9.24 -4.48 -6.38
CA MET A 58 10.05 -4.81 -5.20
C MET A 58 9.72 -3.89 -4.02
N GLU A 59 10.00 -4.39 -2.81
CA GLU A 59 10.13 -3.58 -1.60
C GLU A 59 11.58 -3.67 -1.11
N ILE A 60 12.12 -2.57 -0.60
CA ILE A 60 13.40 -2.55 0.10
C ILE A 60 13.12 -2.36 1.58
N VAL A 61 13.67 -3.25 2.40
CA VAL A 61 13.53 -3.22 3.85
C VAL A 61 14.87 -2.84 4.47
N HIS A 62 14.85 -1.83 5.34
CA HIS A 62 15.97 -1.41 6.16
C HIS A 62 15.65 -1.71 7.62
N ASP A 63 16.43 -2.60 8.24
CA ASP A 63 16.42 -2.75 9.70
C ASP A 63 17.18 -1.57 10.30
N VAL A 64 16.47 -0.71 11.03
CA VAL A 64 17.01 0.53 11.57
C VAL A 64 17.10 0.44 13.08
N ARG A 65 18.24 0.88 13.61
CA ARG A 65 18.46 1.03 15.04
C ARG A 65 18.91 2.44 15.37
N VAL A 66 18.08 3.16 16.12
CA VAL A 66 18.40 4.51 16.59
C VAL A 66 18.77 4.45 18.07
N VAL A 67 19.94 4.99 18.39
CA VAL A 67 20.51 5.06 19.73
C VAL A 67 20.57 6.52 20.16
N VAL A 68 19.82 6.88 21.20
CA VAL A 68 19.72 8.26 21.70
C VAL A 68 20.43 8.38 23.03
N GLY A 69 21.46 9.23 23.11
CA GLY A 69 22.18 9.53 24.36
C GLY A 69 22.95 8.38 25.00
N LEU A 70 23.19 7.30 24.25
CA LEU A 70 23.92 6.11 24.68
C LEU A 70 25.04 5.81 23.68
N PRO A 71 26.10 5.09 24.09
CA PRO A 71 27.12 4.66 23.17
C PRO A 71 26.53 3.66 22.14
N PRO A 72 26.82 3.81 20.84
CA PRO A 72 26.42 2.84 19.83
C PRO A 72 27.10 1.50 20.06
N LYS A 73 26.45 0.40 19.67
CA LYS A 73 27.03 -0.96 19.72
C LYS A 73 27.67 -1.37 18.41
N GLY A 74 27.25 -0.78 17.28
CA GLY A 74 27.76 -1.10 15.95
C GLY A 74 27.95 0.15 15.09
N ALA A 75 28.66 0.01 13.97
CA ALA A 75 28.90 1.10 13.03
C ALA A 75 27.63 1.55 12.30
N ASP A 76 26.64 0.66 12.17
CA ASP A 76 25.37 0.92 11.48
C ASP A 76 24.28 1.50 12.40
N ASP A 77 24.56 1.66 13.70
CA ASP A 77 23.63 2.30 14.64
C ASP A 77 23.52 3.80 14.29
N LEU A 78 22.29 4.26 14.03
CA LEU A 78 22.03 5.69 13.91
C LEU A 78 22.10 6.32 15.30
N THR A 79 22.87 7.40 15.43
CA THR A 79 23.07 8.06 16.73
C THR A 79 22.39 9.41 16.75
N ALA A 80 21.71 9.70 17.87
CA ALA A 80 21.13 11.00 18.16
C ALA A 80 21.50 11.45 19.57
N GLN A 81 21.56 12.77 19.78
CA GLN A 81 21.74 13.33 21.11
C GLN A 81 20.38 13.70 21.72
N PRO A 82 20.14 13.44 23.02
CA PRO A 82 18.87 13.79 23.65
C PRO A 82 18.59 15.29 23.54
N GLY A 83 17.44 15.65 22.97
CA GLY A 83 17.00 17.04 22.84
C GLY A 83 17.56 17.80 21.63
N GLU A 84 18.44 17.20 20.85
CA GLU A 84 18.97 17.80 19.62
C GLU A 84 18.16 17.38 18.38
N PRO A 85 18.10 18.21 17.33
CA PRO A 85 17.55 17.83 16.05
C PRO A 85 18.25 16.59 15.48
N PHE A 86 17.44 15.61 15.12
CA PHE A 86 17.85 14.42 14.39
C PHE A 86 17.28 14.50 12.98
N GLU A 87 18.13 14.25 12.00
CA GLU A 87 17.74 14.10 10.60
C GLU A 87 18.55 12.95 10.00
N TRP A 88 17.85 12.01 9.39
CA TRP A 88 18.46 10.93 8.64
C TRP A 88 17.73 10.72 7.32
N LEU A 89 18.49 10.76 6.22
CA LEU A 89 18.01 10.43 4.89
C LEU A 89 17.94 8.91 4.75
N ILE A 90 16.76 8.41 4.40
CA ILE A 90 16.52 6.99 4.19
C ILE A 90 17.24 6.57 2.91
N PRO A 91 18.14 5.58 2.95
CA PRO A 91 18.71 5.00 1.75
C PRO A 91 17.58 4.56 0.81
N ASP A 92 17.70 4.90 -0.47
CA ASP A 92 16.69 4.56 -1.48
C ASP A 92 15.29 5.19 -1.28
N GLY A 93 15.07 5.99 -0.22
CA GLY A 93 13.76 6.58 0.08
C GLY A 93 13.22 7.50 -1.01
N TRP A 94 14.09 8.05 -1.86
CA TRP A 94 13.70 8.85 -3.04
C TRP A 94 13.03 8.02 -4.15
N LYS A 95 13.12 6.68 -4.11
CA LYS A 95 12.59 5.81 -5.16
C LYS A 95 11.10 5.47 -4.99
N SER A 96 10.57 5.55 -3.78
CA SER A 96 9.18 5.16 -3.50
C SER A 96 8.71 5.76 -2.18
N HIS A 97 7.42 5.65 -1.90
CA HIS A 97 6.88 5.94 -0.58
C HIS A 97 7.62 5.14 0.52
N CYS A 98 7.88 5.81 1.64
CA CYS A 98 8.49 5.22 2.81
C CYS A 98 7.42 5.02 3.89
N ARG A 99 7.46 3.86 4.55
CA ARG A 99 6.65 3.52 5.72
C ARG A 99 7.51 2.82 6.76
N HIS A 100 7.00 2.64 7.98
CA HIS A 100 7.73 1.97 9.04
C HIS A 100 6.90 0.92 9.77
N ILE A 101 7.57 -0.12 10.27
CA ILE A 101 7.00 -1.13 11.16
C ILE A 101 7.75 -1.08 12.48
N GLY A 102 7.01 -1.00 13.59
CA GLY A 102 7.57 -0.84 14.92
C GLY A 102 7.56 0.61 15.40
N GLN A 103 8.08 0.82 16.61
CA GLN A 103 7.99 2.10 17.30
C GLN A 103 9.21 2.98 17.00
N LEU A 104 8.95 4.16 16.45
CA LEU A 104 9.96 5.21 16.31
C LEU A 104 10.31 5.82 17.68
N PRO A 105 11.53 6.38 17.84
CA PRO A 105 11.83 7.17 19.02
C PRO A 105 10.83 8.31 19.23
N PRO A 106 10.41 8.61 20.46
CA PRO A 106 9.46 9.70 20.73
C PRO A 106 9.95 11.04 20.16
N GLY A 107 9.10 11.70 19.37
CA GLY A 107 9.40 12.99 18.75
C GLY A 107 10.23 12.91 17.46
N ILE A 108 10.58 11.71 16.99
CA ILE A 108 11.09 11.47 15.62
C ILE A 108 9.94 10.92 14.77
N GLU A 109 9.76 11.49 13.58
CA GLU A 109 8.70 11.16 12.63
C GLU A 109 9.29 10.85 11.26
N LEU A 110 8.55 10.05 10.49
CA LEU A 110 8.83 9.79 9.09
C LEU A 110 8.16 10.86 8.23
N VAL A 111 8.95 11.66 7.52
CA VAL A 111 8.47 12.74 6.64
C VAL A 111 9.09 12.56 5.27
N GLY A 112 8.29 12.08 4.31
CA GLY A 112 8.78 11.75 2.96
C GLY A 112 9.85 10.67 3.01
N ASP A 113 11.07 11.01 2.59
CA ASP A 113 12.24 10.14 2.52
C ASP A 113 13.19 10.28 3.73
N ARG A 114 12.73 10.89 4.84
CA ARG A 114 13.57 11.20 6.00
C ARG A 114 12.93 10.84 7.33
N LEU A 115 13.77 10.46 8.29
CA LEU A 115 13.43 10.52 9.70
C LEU A 115 13.89 11.87 10.25
N VAL A 116 12.95 12.65 10.78
CA VAL A 116 13.21 14.00 11.30
C VAL A 116 12.56 14.19 12.65
N GLY A 117 13.16 15.00 13.50
CA GLY A 117 12.53 15.45 14.75
C GLY A 117 13.51 15.58 15.90
N VAL A 118 12.99 15.54 17.12
CA VAL A 118 13.78 15.70 18.35
C VAL A 118 13.33 14.67 19.37
N CYS A 119 14.25 13.80 19.79
CA CYS A 119 14.00 12.84 20.86
C CYS A 119 14.71 13.31 22.14
N ALA A 120 13.95 13.65 23.18
CA ALA A 120 14.50 14.06 24.48
C ALA A 120 14.82 12.86 25.40
N MET A 121 14.33 11.66 25.07
CA MET A 121 14.43 10.48 25.91
C MET A 121 15.65 9.65 25.52
N PRO A 122 16.61 9.37 26.43
CA PRO A 122 17.67 8.42 26.16
C PRO A 122 17.12 7.00 26.00
N GLY A 123 17.65 6.23 25.05
CA GLY A 123 17.17 4.87 24.79
C GLY A 123 17.65 4.28 23.47
N VAL A 124 17.12 3.10 23.15
CA VAL A 124 17.39 2.38 21.91
C VAL A 124 16.07 1.94 21.31
N TRP A 125 15.87 2.25 20.03
CA TRP A 125 14.70 1.84 19.26
C TRP A 125 15.15 1.03 18.06
N SER A 126 14.48 -0.09 17.84
CA SER A 126 14.67 -0.95 16.66
C SER A 126 13.34 -1.04 15.93
N PHE A 127 13.36 -0.76 14.64
CA PHE A 127 12.19 -0.76 13.77
C PHE A 127 12.63 -1.02 12.33
N GLN A 128 11.66 -1.23 11.44
CA GLN A 128 11.93 -1.38 10.02
C GLN A 128 11.44 -0.16 9.26
N ILE A 129 12.22 0.28 8.29
CA ILE A 129 11.78 1.22 7.26
C ILE A 129 11.62 0.44 5.97
N ILE A 130 10.46 0.59 5.33
CA ILE A 130 10.13 -0.07 4.08
C ILE A 130 9.96 1.00 3.02
N VAL A 131 10.76 0.90 1.97
CA VAL A 131 10.66 1.69 0.74
C VAL A 131 9.87 0.86 -0.26
N GLY A 132 8.64 1.26 -0.55
CA GLY A 132 7.69 0.47 -1.32
C GLY A 132 6.29 1.09 -1.38
N PRO A 133 5.25 0.32 -1.74
CA PRO A 133 3.88 0.81 -1.69
C PRO A 133 3.45 1.11 -0.24
N GLY A 134 2.73 2.21 -0.06
CA GLY A 134 1.97 2.53 1.16
C GLY A 134 0.50 2.13 1.08
N VAL A 135 -0.01 1.87 -0.13
CA VAL A 135 -1.40 1.47 -0.36
C VAL A 135 -1.50 0.24 -1.26
N LYS A 136 -2.58 -0.51 -1.11
CA LYS A 136 -2.98 -1.61 -2.00
C LYS A 136 -4.46 -1.49 -2.35
N PHE A 137 -4.86 -2.08 -3.46
CA PHE A 137 -6.26 -2.11 -3.86
C PHE A 137 -6.97 -3.29 -3.20
N ASP A 138 -8.08 -3.01 -2.52
CA ASP A 138 -9.03 -4.00 -2.01
C ASP A 138 -10.27 -4.00 -2.91
N GLY A 139 -10.56 -5.14 -3.53
CA GLY A 139 -11.76 -5.32 -4.36
C GLY A 139 -13.05 -5.41 -3.55
N LEU A 140 -13.01 -5.25 -2.22
CA LEU A 140 -14.16 -5.42 -1.33
C LEU A 140 -14.83 -6.78 -1.54
N GLY A 141 -14.00 -7.80 -1.76
CA GLY A 141 -14.34 -9.17 -2.12
C GLY A 141 -14.81 -9.44 -3.55
N HIS A 142 -14.72 -8.46 -4.45
CA HIS A 142 -14.75 -8.67 -5.89
C HIS A 142 -13.35 -9.02 -6.44
N GLY A 143 -13.25 -9.28 -7.75
CA GLY A 143 -11.98 -9.59 -8.41
C GLY A 143 -11.10 -8.37 -8.66
N GLY A 144 -11.64 -7.17 -8.48
CA GLY A 144 -10.95 -5.90 -8.71
C GLY A 144 -10.93 -5.49 -10.18
N ALA A 145 -11.94 -5.88 -10.96
CA ALA A 145 -12.07 -5.41 -12.32
C ALA A 145 -12.34 -3.88 -12.36
N PRO A 146 -11.98 -3.16 -13.44
CA PRO A 146 -12.06 -1.69 -13.48
C PRO A 146 -13.44 -1.07 -13.20
N LEU A 147 -14.52 -1.84 -13.33
CA LEU A 147 -15.90 -1.40 -13.08
C LEU A 147 -16.49 -1.98 -11.80
N GLU A 148 -15.73 -2.82 -11.09
CA GLU A 148 -16.12 -3.37 -9.80
C GLU A 148 -15.82 -2.37 -8.69
N PRO A 149 -16.62 -2.34 -7.62
CA PRO A 149 -16.32 -1.51 -6.46
C PRO A 149 -15.00 -1.97 -5.83
N GLY A 150 -14.26 -1.02 -5.30
CA GLY A 150 -13.03 -1.29 -4.58
C GLY A 150 -12.45 -0.02 -4.00
N GLU A 151 -11.53 -0.20 -3.06
CA GLU A 151 -10.95 0.88 -2.28
C GLU A 151 -9.44 0.71 -2.18
N TRP A 152 -8.73 1.83 -2.20
CA TRP A 152 -7.30 1.84 -1.89
C TRP A 152 -7.13 1.94 -0.39
N ILE A 153 -6.66 0.86 0.22
CA ILE A 153 -6.42 0.74 1.66
C ILE A 153 -4.92 0.79 1.96
N SER A 154 -4.57 0.95 3.24
CA SER A 154 -3.17 0.80 3.67
C SER A 154 -2.64 -0.58 3.27
N VAL A 155 -1.38 -0.64 2.83
CA VAL A 155 -0.76 -1.92 2.44
C VAL A 155 -0.78 -2.96 3.57
N ASP A 156 -0.69 -2.50 4.82
CA ASP A 156 -0.68 -3.34 6.02
C ASP A 156 -2.09 -3.64 6.56
N GLN A 157 -3.15 -3.05 5.99
CA GLN A 157 -4.53 -3.33 6.38
C GLN A 157 -5.02 -4.64 5.74
N GLU A 158 -5.72 -5.49 6.49
CA GLU A 158 -6.32 -6.71 5.94
C GLU A 158 -7.46 -6.39 4.96
N PRO A 159 -7.57 -7.10 3.81
CA PRO A 159 -8.69 -6.92 2.88
C PRO A 159 -10.03 -7.30 3.50
N ALA A 160 -11.11 -6.70 2.99
CA ALA A 160 -12.45 -7.09 3.37
C ALA A 160 -12.74 -8.55 2.96
N VAL A 161 -13.12 -9.36 3.95
CA VAL A 161 -13.57 -10.73 3.72
C VAL A 161 -15.08 -10.73 3.50
N ILE A 162 -15.54 -11.19 2.33
CA ILE A 162 -16.96 -11.51 2.17
C ILE A 162 -17.22 -12.81 2.92
N SER A 163 -17.94 -12.73 4.04
CA SER A 163 -18.72 -13.87 4.50
C SER A 163 -19.83 -14.09 3.47
N ARG A 164 -19.59 -14.98 2.51
CA ARG A 164 -20.73 -15.60 1.82
C ARG A 164 -21.41 -16.42 2.88
N GLU A 165 -22.48 -15.89 3.48
CA GLU A 165 -23.55 -16.77 3.94
C GLU A 165 -24.02 -17.49 2.69
N VAL A 166 -23.41 -18.65 2.43
CA VAL A 166 -24.07 -19.65 1.63
C VAL A 166 -25.32 -19.95 2.43
N ASP A 167 -26.50 -19.65 1.89
CA ASP A 167 -27.75 -20.22 2.38
C ASP A 167 -27.60 -21.74 2.24
N GLY A 168 -26.94 -22.35 3.23
CA GLY A 168 -26.88 -23.78 3.38
C GLY A 168 -28.29 -24.23 3.65
N ILE A 169 -28.81 -25.16 2.86
CA ILE A 169 -30.05 -25.82 3.23
C ILE A 169 -29.79 -26.47 4.58
N ASP A 170 -30.41 -25.95 5.64
CA ASP A 170 -30.33 -26.58 6.96
C ASP A 170 -31.09 -27.90 6.93
N LEU A 171 -30.35 -28.98 6.70
CA LEU A 171 -30.88 -30.34 6.60
C LEU A 171 -31.45 -30.84 7.93
N THR A 172 -31.14 -30.20 9.06
CA THR A 172 -31.59 -30.63 10.39
C THR A 172 -33.04 -30.22 10.69
N THR A 173 -33.54 -29.22 9.97
CA THR A 173 -34.92 -28.71 10.10
C THR A 173 -35.88 -29.33 9.09
N LYS A 174 -35.38 -30.17 8.17
CA LYS A 174 -36.15 -30.80 7.10
C LYS A 174 -36.72 -32.14 7.56
N SER A 175 -37.95 -32.45 7.14
CA SER A 175 -38.54 -33.76 7.31
C SER A 175 -37.84 -34.82 6.45
N ARG A 176 -38.01 -36.11 6.78
CA ARG A 176 -37.44 -37.21 5.98
C ARG A 176 -37.84 -37.15 4.52
N GLN A 177 -39.10 -36.80 4.24
CA GLN A 177 -39.62 -36.71 2.88
C GLN A 177 -38.95 -35.57 2.09
N GLU A 178 -38.76 -34.41 2.71
CA GLU A 178 -38.04 -33.30 2.07
C GLU A 178 -36.56 -33.62 1.83
N LEU A 179 -35.93 -34.39 2.72
CA LEU A 179 -34.55 -34.86 2.51
C LEU A 179 -34.46 -35.85 1.35
N ASP A 180 -35.41 -36.78 1.24
CA ASP A 180 -35.48 -37.73 0.12
C ASP A 180 -35.72 -37.02 -1.21
N ASP A 181 -36.57 -35.99 -1.24
CA ASP A 181 -36.83 -35.16 -2.43
C ASP A 181 -35.57 -34.37 -2.86
N ILE A 182 -34.83 -33.80 -1.91
CA ILE A 182 -33.55 -33.10 -2.18
C ILE A 182 -32.52 -34.08 -2.75
N ILE A 183 -32.42 -35.29 -2.19
CA ILE A 183 -31.50 -36.32 -2.66
C ILE A 183 -31.88 -36.78 -4.08
N ALA A 184 -33.17 -36.98 -4.36
CA ALA A 184 -33.65 -37.37 -5.68
C ALA A 184 -33.35 -36.31 -6.74
N GLN A 185 -33.58 -35.02 -6.43
CA GLN A 185 -33.25 -33.91 -7.31
C GLN A 185 -31.73 -33.80 -7.55
N ALA A 186 -30.92 -33.94 -6.50
CA ALA A 186 -29.47 -33.90 -6.63
C ALA A 186 -28.93 -35.04 -7.50
N MET A 187 -29.49 -36.25 -7.37
CA MET A 187 -29.11 -37.39 -8.22
C MET A 187 -29.52 -37.19 -9.68
N ALA A 188 -30.71 -36.64 -9.93
CA ALA A 188 -31.18 -36.34 -11.29
C ALA A 188 -30.27 -35.31 -11.98
N VAL A 189 -29.96 -34.21 -11.30
CA VAL A 189 -29.04 -33.18 -11.82
C VAL A 189 -27.64 -33.75 -12.07
N LYS A 190 -27.15 -34.64 -11.20
CA LYS A 190 -25.84 -35.28 -11.37
C LYS A 190 -25.82 -36.21 -12.58
N GLN A 191 -26.89 -36.94 -12.85
CA GLN A 191 -27.02 -37.79 -14.04
C GLN A 191 -27.11 -36.95 -15.32
N ASP A 192 -27.89 -35.87 -15.32
CA ASP A 192 -28.02 -34.97 -16.47
C ASP A 192 -26.68 -34.31 -16.82
N LYS A 193 -25.94 -33.81 -15.82
CA LYS A 193 -24.59 -33.26 -16.03
C LYS A 193 -23.62 -34.29 -16.59
N ARG A 194 -23.65 -35.52 -16.08
CA ARG A 194 -22.82 -36.62 -16.59
C ARG A 194 -23.15 -36.96 -18.04
N MET A 195 -24.42 -36.89 -18.44
CA MET A 195 -24.83 -37.11 -19.83
C MET A 195 -24.43 -35.96 -20.75
N GLN A 196 -24.44 -34.72 -20.27
CA GLN A 196 -23.90 -33.57 -21.00
C GLN A 196 -22.39 -33.70 -21.21
N GLU A 197 -21.63 -34.03 -20.17
CA GLU A 197 -20.18 -34.21 -20.24
C GLU A 197 -19.75 -35.33 -21.22
N VAL A 198 -20.57 -36.37 -21.38
CA VAL A 198 -20.33 -37.46 -22.36
C VAL A 198 -20.73 -37.04 -23.78
N ARG A 199 -21.66 -36.09 -23.93
CA ARG A 199 -22.13 -35.59 -25.23
C ARG A 199 -21.22 -34.51 -25.82
N ASP A 200 -20.48 -33.82 -24.96
CA ASP A 200 -19.54 -32.76 -25.32
C ASP A 200 -18.10 -33.28 -25.56
N GLN A 201 -17.90 -34.60 -25.61
CA GLN A 201 -16.67 -35.30 -26.03
C GLN A 201 -16.82 -35.90 -27.43
#